data_AF-A0A497E939-F1
#
_entry.id   AF-A0A497E939-F1
#
_cell.length_a   1.000
_cell.length_b   1.000
_cell.length_c   1.000
_cell.angle_alpha   90.00
_cell.angle_beta   90.00
_cell.angle_gamma   90.00
#
_symmetry.space_group_name_H-M   'P 1'
#
loop_
_entity.id
_entity.type
_entity.pdbx_description
1 polymer ?
#
loop_
_entity_poly.entity_id
_entity_poly.type
_entity_poly.pdbx_seq_one_letter_code
_entity_poly.pdbx_strand_id
1 'polypeptide(L)'
;MKQLSFSLLLVLVVFSSGCTMAPKYVQPETLVPLEWPEGEAYPDSLASFGLPDAQTMTPQEFFQDDKMKEVLDLALANNLDLRLAALNVERVRAFYNIKRADLFPSVYASGTGTRHRTPADLSFTGSAMTVEEYNVNVGIASWEIDLFGRVRSMKNQAWEQYLA
;
A
#
# COMPACT_ATOMS: atom_id res chain seq x y z
N MET A 1 41.31 12.42 -20.28
CA MET A 1 40.82 11.02 -20.33
C MET A 1 40.50 10.46 -18.94
N LYS A 2 41.43 10.45 -17.96
CA LYS A 2 41.16 9.92 -16.60
C LYS A 2 39.96 10.56 -15.86
N GLN A 3 39.73 11.87 -16.01
CA GLN A 3 38.59 12.58 -15.40
C GLN A 3 37.23 12.21 -16.03
N LEU A 4 37.21 11.88 -17.33
CA LEU A 4 36.01 11.44 -18.04
C LEU A 4 35.63 10.00 -17.63
N SER A 5 36.64 9.13 -17.47
CA SER A 5 36.46 7.76 -17.01
C SER A 5 35.93 7.68 -15.58
N PHE A 6 36.38 8.58 -14.68
CA PHE A 6 35.91 8.63 -13.30
C PHE A 6 34.45 9.13 -13.20
N SER A 7 34.07 10.11 -14.03
CA SER A 7 32.69 10.59 -14.12
C SER A 7 31.74 9.51 -14.66
N LEU A 8 32.18 8.72 -15.65
CA LEU A 8 31.39 7.62 -16.20
C LEU A 8 31.16 6.49 -15.18
N LEU A 9 32.18 6.19 -14.36
CA LEU A 9 32.10 5.19 -13.29
C LEU A 9 31.15 5.63 -12.17
N LEU A 10 31.18 6.91 -11.79
CA LEU A 10 30.26 7.49 -10.83
C LEU A 10 28.80 7.39 -11.31
N VAL A 11 28.55 7.72 -12.58
CA VAL A 11 27.22 7.62 -13.19
C VAL A 11 26.73 6.16 -13.21
N LEU A 12 27.59 5.21 -13.57
CA LEU A 12 27.22 3.78 -13.60
C LEU A 12 26.85 3.25 -12.21
N VAL A 13 27.56 3.66 -11.16
CA VAL A 13 27.28 3.28 -9.76
C VAL A 13 25.94 3.86 -9.27
N VAL A 14 25.63 5.10 -9.65
CA VAL A 14 24.34 5.74 -9.34
C VAL A 14 23.17 5.06 -10.05
N PHE A 15 23.36 4.61 -11.30
CA PHE A 15 22.30 3.88 -12.02
C PHE A 15 22.11 2.42 -11.56
N SER A 16 23.10 1.83 -10.89
CA SER A 16 23.04 0.42 -10.45
C SER A 16 22.35 0.21 -9.10
N SER A 17 22.01 1.30 -8.38
CA SER A 17 21.56 1.26 -6.98
C SER A 17 20.06 1.50 -6.77
N GLY A 18 19.26 1.67 -7.83
CA GLY A 18 17.83 2.02 -7.75
C GLY A 18 16.82 0.86 -7.66
N CYS A 19 17.28 -0.38 -7.46
CA CYS A 19 16.45 -1.59 -7.56
C CYS A 19 15.72 -1.92 -6.25
N THR A 20 14.48 -2.41 -6.37
CA THR A 20 13.76 -3.02 -5.24
C THR A 20 14.38 -4.38 -4.89
N MET A 21 14.45 -4.68 -3.59
CA MET A 21 14.90 -5.97 -3.07
C MET A 21 13.74 -6.96 -2.84
N ALA A 22 12.51 -6.60 -3.21
CA ALA A 22 11.37 -7.50 -3.10
C ALA A 22 11.56 -8.72 -4.03
N PRO A 23 11.39 -9.96 -3.53
CA PRO A 23 11.45 -11.14 -4.38
C PRO A 23 10.31 -11.13 -5.40
N LYS A 24 10.51 -11.82 -6.52
CA LYS A 24 9.44 -12.02 -7.50
C LYS A 24 8.39 -12.96 -6.89
N TYR A 25 7.12 -12.61 -7.07
CA TYR A 25 6.02 -13.48 -6.70
C TYR A 25 6.03 -14.72 -7.61
N VAL A 26 5.97 -15.91 -7.00
CA VAL A 26 5.78 -17.19 -7.66
C VAL A 26 4.57 -17.83 -7.00
N GLN A 27 3.51 -18.07 -7.77
CA GLN A 27 2.32 -18.71 -7.26
C GLN A 27 2.66 -20.16 -6.85
N PRO A 28 2.35 -20.58 -5.62
CA PRO A 28 2.55 -21.97 -5.21
C PRO A 28 1.73 -22.93 -6.05
N GLU A 29 2.28 -24.10 -6.35
CA GLU A 29 1.52 -25.19 -6.96
C GLU A 29 0.43 -25.66 -5.99
N THR A 30 -0.78 -25.85 -6.52
CA THR A 30 -1.93 -26.31 -5.73
C THR A 30 -1.89 -27.83 -5.56
N LEU A 31 -2.07 -28.32 -4.33
CA LEU A 31 -2.08 -29.76 -4.02
C LEU A 31 -3.45 -30.43 -4.25
N VAL A 32 -4.29 -29.84 -5.10
CA VAL A 32 -5.61 -30.39 -5.42
C VAL A 32 -5.54 -31.17 -6.74
N PRO A 33 -6.34 -32.23 -6.90
CA PRO A 33 -6.50 -32.87 -8.19
C PRO A 33 -6.93 -31.86 -9.26
N LEU A 34 -6.37 -31.97 -10.46
CA LEU A 34 -6.72 -31.13 -11.61
C LEU A 34 -8.14 -31.40 -12.11
N GLU A 35 -8.66 -32.59 -11.82
CA GLU A 35 -9.96 -33.07 -12.28
C GLU A 35 -10.86 -33.35 -11.08
N TRP A 36 -12.17 -33.21 -11.30
CA TRP A 36 -13.17 -33.56 -10.31
C TRP A 36 -13.22 -35.08 -10.10
N PRO A 37 -13.67 -35.56 -8.92
CA PRO A 37 -13.87 -36.98 -8.70
C PRO A 37 -14.88 -37.58 -9.70
N GLU A 38 -14.66 -38.83 -10.09
CA GLU A 38 -15.57 -39.61 -10.94
C GLU A 38 -16.32 -40.68 -10.12
N GLY A 39 -17.50 -41.10 -10.58
CA GLY A 39 -18.26 -42.21 -10.00
C GLY A 39 -19.77 -42.03 -10.14
N GLU A 40 -20.55 -42.97 -9.59
CA GLU A 40 -22.03 -42.94 -9.69
C GLU A 40 -22.65 -41.64 -9.13
N ALA A 41 -22.01 -41.03 -8.12
CA ALA A 41 -22.43 -39.76 -7.54
C ALA A 41 -21.98 -38.52 -8.35
N TYR A 42 -21.09 -38.70 -9.32
CA TYR A 42 -20.50 -37.65 -10.15
C TYR A 42 -20.76 -37.97 -11.64
N PRO A 43 -21.98 -37.71 -12.13
CA PRO A 43 -22.29 -37.92 -13.54
C PRO A 43 -21.36 -37.08 -14.43
N ASP A 44 -21.04 -37.61 -15.62
CA ASP A 44 -20.11 -36.99 -16.57
C ASP A 44 -20.33 -35.48 -16.71
N SER A 45 -19.24 -34.73 -16.65
CA SER A 45 -19.26 -33.28 -16.47
C SER A 45 -20.20 -32.56 -17.46
N LEU A 46 -21.13 -31.78 -16.90
CA LEU A 46 -22.05 -30.92 -17.66
C LEU A 46 -21.31 -29.80 -18.44
N ALA A 47 -20.00 -29.64 -18.24
CA ALA A 47 -19.14 -28.74 -19.00
C ALA A 47 -19.16 -29.04 -20.52
N SER A 48 -19.48 -30.27 -20.90
CA SER A 48 -19.66 -30.69 -22.29
C SER A 48 -20.91 -30.10 -22.98
N PHE A 49 -21.84 -29.50 -22.24
CA PHE A 49 -23.09 -28.94 -22.78
C PHE A 49 -23.01 -27.46 -23.19
N GLY A 50 -21.83 -26.82 -23.10
CA GLY A 50 -21.66 -25.43 -23.52
C GLY A 50 -22.44 -24.42 -22.68
N LEU A 51 -22.76 -24.77 -21.43
CA LEU A 51 -23.40 -23.87 -20.49
C LEU A 51 -22.44 -22.75 -20.08
N PRO A 52 -22.95 -21.53 -19.78
CA PRO A 52 -22.13 -20.45 -19.26
C PRO A 52 -21.41 -20.87 -17.99
N ASP A 53 -20.16 -20.43 -17.84
CA ASP A 53 -19.41 -20.62 -16.60
C ASP A 53 -20.19 -19.96 -15.45
N ALA A 54 -20.23 -20.65 -14.30
CA ALA A 54 -20.85 -20.11 -13.09
C ALA A 54 -20.23 -18.78 -12.66
N GLN A 55 -18.97 -18.50 -13.06
CA GLN A 55 -18.30 -17.23 -12.79
C GLN A 55 -18.82 -16.05 -13.62
N THR A 56 -19.39 -16.31 -14.81
CA THR A 56 -19.89 -15.26 -15.70
C THR A 56 -21.39 -15.03 -15.58
N MET A 57 -22.10 -15.98 -14.97
CA MET A 57 -23.54 -15.90 -14.77
C MET A 57 -23.88 -14.97 -13.61
N THR A 58 -24.82 -14.06 -13.83
CA THR A 58 -25.31 -13.18 -12.77
C THR A 58 -26.27 -13.96 -11.84
N PRO A 59 -26.35 -13.59 -10.55
CA PRO A 59 -27.35 -14.19 -9.66
C PRO A 59 -28.79 -14.09 -10.18
N GLN A 60 -29.11 -13.02 -10.90
CA GLN A 60 -30.45 -12.77 -11.46
C GLN A 60 -30.79 -13.73 -12.62
N GLU A 61 -29.80 -14.17 -13.38
CA GLU A 61 -29.95 -15.21 -14.42
C GLU A 61 -30.07 -16.61 -13.82
N PHE A 62 -29.46 -16.84 -12.65
CA PHE A 62 -29.51 -18.12 -11.96
C PHE A 62 -30.83 -18.36 -11.22
N PHE A 63 -31.33 -17.37 -10.48
CA PHE A 63 -32.60 -17.49 -9.75
C PHE A 63 -33.78 -17.20 -10.68
N GLN A 64 -34.65 -18.18 -10.91
CA GLN A 64 -35.83 -17.99 -11.79
C GLN A 64 -37.04 -17.39 -11.07
N ASP A 65 -37.15 -17.57 -9.75
CA ASP A 65 -38.26 -17.06 -8.94
C ASP A 65 -38.14 -15.53 -8.75
N ASP A 66 -39.17 -14.79 -9.17
CA ASP A 66 -39.17 -13.33 -9.12
C ASP A 66 -39.22 -12.76 -7.70
N LYS A 67 -39.84 -13.45 -6.73
CA LYS A 67 -39.81 -13.04 -5.33
C LYS A 67 -38.41 -13.22 -4.74
N MET A 68 -37.70 -14.27 -5.15
CA MET A 68 -36.31 -14.47 -4.72
C MET A 68 -35.40 -13.38 -5.27
N LYS A 69 -35.56 -12.97 -6.54
CA LYS A 69 -34.83 -11.83 -7.10
C LYS A 69 -35.07 -10.55 -6.29
N GLU A 70 -36.31 -10.27 -5.91
CA GLU A 70 -36.65 -9.10 -5.08
C GLU A 70 -35.97 -9.14 -3.71
N VAL A 71 -35.97 -10.30 -3.04
CA VAL A 71 -35.27 -10.48 -1.76
C VAL A 71 -33.76 -10.29 -1.91
N LEU A 72 -33.17 -10.77 -3.00
CA LEU A 72 -31.76 -10.58 -3.28
C LEU A 72 -31.41 -9.10 -3.46
N ASP A 73 -32.20 -8.37 -4.25
CA ASP A 73 -31.98 -6.93 -4.46
C ASP A 73 -32.10 -6.15 -3.15
N LEU A 74 -33.09 -6.48 -2.32
CA LEU A 74 -33.25 -5.90 -0.98
C LEU A 74 -32.04 -6.21 -0.08
N ALA A 75 -31.53 -7.45 -0.11
CA ALA A 75 -30.36 -7.85 0.65
C ALA A 75 -29.10 -7.12 0.18
N LEU A 76 -28.82 -7.07 -1.13
CA LEU A 76 -27.67 -6.36 -1.68
C LEU A 76 -27.70 -4.86 -1.36
N ALA A 77 -28.88 -4.24 -1.34
CA ALA A 77 -29.03 -2.83 -1.03
C ALA A 77 -28.91 -2.50 0.48
N ASN A 78 -29.34 -3.39 1.37
CA ASN A 78 -29.54 -3.07 2.79
C ASN A 78 -28.66 -3.89 3.75
N ASN A 79 -27.94 -4.91 3.30
CA ASN A 79 -27.14 -5.76 4.16
C ASN A 79 -25.97 -4.98 4.79
N LEU A 80 -25.94 -4.93 6.12
CA LEU A 80 -24.93 -4.18 6.87
C LEU A 80 -23.53 -4.79 6.78
N ASP A 81 -23.42 -6.11 6.65
CA ASP A 81 -22.13 -6.78 6.48
C ASP A 81 -21.51 -6.47 5.12
N LEU A 82 -22.32 -6.42 4.04
CA LEU A 82 -21.87 -5.98 2.72
C LEU A 82 -21.43 -4.51 2.73
N ARG A 83 -22.17 -3.64 3.42
CA ARG A 83 -21.79 -2.23 3.60
C ARG A 83 -20.48 -2.11 4.40
N LEU A 84 -20.31 -2.91 5.44
CA LEU A 84 -19.09 -2.96 6.23
C LEU A 84 -17.90 -3.48 5.38
N ALA A 85 -18.12 -4.49 4.55
CA ALA A 85 -17.11 -5.00 3.62
C ALA A 85 -16.67 -3.92 2.62
N ALA A 86 -17.62 -3.19 2.01
CA ALA A 86 -17.32 -2.08 1.11
C ALA A 86 -16.51 -0.96 1.81
N LEU A 87 -16.90 -0.57 3.03
CA LEU A 87 -16.16 0.41 3.83
C LEU A 87 -14.76 -0.08 4.21
N ASN A 88 -14.58 -1.38 4.42
CA ASN A 88 -13.25 -1.96 4.66
C ASN A 88 -12.35 -1.83 3.42
N VAL A 89 -12.88 -2.00 2.21
CA VAL A 89 -12.13 -1.75 0.97
C VAL A 89 -11.70 -0.28 0.89
N GLU A 90 -12.60 0.67 1.20
CA GLU A 90 -12.25 2.10 1.24
C GLU A 90 -11.19 2.43 2.30
N ARG A 91 -11.28 1.83 3.48
CA ARG A 91 -10.30 1.97 4.56
C ARG A 91 -8.91 1.51 4.10
N VAL A 92 -8.82 0.34 3.47
CA VAL A 92 -7.54 -0.19 2.98
C VAL A 92 -7.01 0.65 1.82
N ARG A 93 -7.88 1.15 0.94
CA ARG A 93 -7.50 2.12 -0.11
C ARG A 93 -6.89 3.39 0.47
N ALA A 94 -7.48 3.94 1.53
CA ALA A 94 -6.96 5.11 2.21
C ALA A 94 -5.58 4.82 2.83
N PHE A 95 -5.40 3.64 3.43
CA PHE A 95 -4.11 3.19 3.96
C PHE A 95 -3.04 3.06 2.85
N TYR A 96 -3.37 2.50 1.70
CA TYR A 96 -2.49 2.48 0.53
C TYR A 96 -2.09 3.90 0.10
N ASN A 97 -3.03 4.85 0.07
CA ASN A 97 -2.73 6.23 -0.29
C ASN A 97 -1.77 6.91 0.70
N ILE A 98 -1.88 6.63 2.00
CA ILE A 98 -0.93 7.09 3.01
C ILE A 98 0.47 6.53 2.71
N LYS A 99 0.60 5.22 2.47
CA LYS A 99 1.89 4.59 2.15
C LYS A 99 2.47 5.05 0.82
N ARG A 100 1.63 5.42 -0.14
CA ARG A 100 2.06 6.05 -1.39
C ARG A 100 2.57 7.47 -1.17
N ALA A 101 1.98 8.23 -0.24
CA ALA A 101 2.40 9.59 0.07
C ALA A 101 3.82 9.65 0.64
N ASP A 102 4.24 8.62 1.39
CA ASP A 102 5.61 8.49 1.95
C ASP A 102 6.72 8.52 0.88
N LEU A 103 6.41 8.29 -0.41
CA LEU A 103 7.38 8.45 -1.51
C LEU A 103 7.73 9.90 -1.81
N PHE A 104 6.90 10.84 -1.39
CA PHE A 104 7.06 12.26 -1.68
C PHE A 104 7.52 13.02 -0.44
N PRO A 105 8.32 14.08 -0.61
CA PRO A 105 8.69 14.93 0.51
C PRO A 105 7.46 15.65 1.05
N SER A 106 7.20 15.51 2.34
CA SER A 106 6.18 16.29 3.03
C SER A 106 6.73 17.66 3.39
N VAL A 107 5.99 18.70 3.05
CA VAL A 107 6.36 20.10 3.35
C VAL A 107 5.61 20.55 4.60
N TYR A 108 6.36 21.09 5.55
CA TYR A 108 5.82 21.56 6.83
C TYR A 108 6.25 23.01 7.08
N ALA A 109 5.40 23.73 7.80
CA ALA A 109 5.75 24.99 8.44
C ALA A 109 5.84 24.76 9.95
N SER A 110 6.89 25.25 10.59
CA SER A 110 7.07 25.11 12.03
C SER A 110 7.53 26.43 12.65
N GLY A 111 7.06 26.67 13.88
CA GLY A 111 7.52 27.77 14.71
C GLY A 111 7.97 27.23 16.06
N THR A 112 9.16 27.58 16.51
CA THR A 112 9.72 27.18 17.81
C THR A 112 10.13 28.41 18.61
N GLY A 113 9.92 28.33 19.93
CA GLY A 113 10.39 29.33 20.88
C GLY A 113 11.02 28.60 22.06
N THR A 114 12.28 28.87 22.35
CA THR A 114 12.97 28.30 23.50
C THR A 114 13.45 29.41 24.42
N ARG A 115 13.31 29.19 25.72
CA ARG A 115 13.82 30.08 26.75
C ARG A 115 14.50 29.23 27.82
N HIS A 116 15.79 29.46 28.02
CA HIS A 116 16.56 28.75 29.02
C HIS A 116 17.52 29.69 29.74
N ARG A 117 17.83 29.37 31.00
CA ARG A 117 18.83 30.08 31.79
C ARG A 117 20.10 29.27 31.83
N THR A 118 21.18 29.85 31.33
CA THR A 118 22.51 29.26 31.39
C THR A 118 23.22 29.81 32.63
N PRO A 119 23.66 28.96 33.57
CA PRO A 119 24.40 29.40 34.75
C PRO A 119 25.80 29.91 34.36
N ALA A 120 26.43 30.64 35.28
CA ALA A 120 27.66 31.40 35.00
C ALA A 120 28.86 30.51 34.62
N ASP A 121 28.93 29.31 35.19
CA ASP A 121 29.93 28.27 34.95
C ASP A 121 29.83 27.60 33.57
N LEU A 122 28.65 27.65 32.93
CA LEU A 122 28.39 27.11 31.60
C LEU A 122 28.22 28.20 30.51
N SER A 123 28.26 29.47 30.92
CA SER A 123 28.06 30.62 30.03
C SER A 123 29.38 31.07 29.41
N PHE A 124 29.39 31.34 28.10
CA PHE A 124 30.60 31.85 27.42
C PHE A 124 31.05 33.22 27.96
N THR A 125 30.13 33.97 28.60
CA THR A 125 30.41 35.28 29.20
C THR A 125 30.90 35.20 30.65
N GLY A 126 30.92 34.01 31.26
CA GLY A 126 31.25 33.82 32.68
C GLY A 126 30.20 34.37 33.66
N SER A 127 29.03 34.78 33.18
CA SER A 127 27.90 35.29 33.98
C SER A 127 26.61 34.57 33.63
N ALA A 128 25.73 34.40 34.62
CA ALA A 128 24.44 33.75 34.40
C ALA A 128 23.59 34.59 33.44
N MET A 129 23.05 33.95 32.40
CA MET A 129 22.29 34.64 31.36
C MET A 129 21.00 33.88 31.01
N THR A 130 19.98 34.61 30.59
CA THR A 130 18.75 34.03 30.04
C THR A 130 18.82 34.18 28.53
N VAL A 131 18.71 33.07 27.81
CA VAL A 131 18.72 33.02 26.35
C VAL A 131 17.29 32.75 25.88
N GLU A 132 16.83 33.56 24.93
CA GLU A 132 15.54 33.43 24.27
C GLU A 132 15.79 33.32 22.77
N GLU A 133 15.27 32.25 22.16
CA GLU A 133 15.40 31.99 20.72
C GLU A 133 14.02 31.70 20.13
N TYR A 134 13.69 32.42 19.06
CA TYR A 134 12.45 32.24 18.30
C TYR A 134 12.81 31.96 16.85
N ASN A 135 12.19 30.94 16.28
CA ASN A 135 12.49 30.50 14.93
C ASN A 135 11.20 30.10 14.20
N VAL A 136 11.08 30.47 12.92
CA VAL A 136 9.98 30.08 12.04
C VAL A 136 10.59 29.57 10.73
N ASN A 137 10.25 28.35 10.34
CA ASN A 137 10.74 27.71 9.12
C ASN A 137 9.61 27.16 8.27
N VAL A 138 9.89 27.03 6.98
CA VAL A 138 9.15 26.17 6.06
C VAL A 138 10.16 25.26 5.39
N GLY A 139 9.89 23.95 5.35
CA GLY A 139 10.83 23.01 4.76
C GLY A 139 10.33 21.57 4.74
N ILE A 140 11.22 20.70 4.27
CA ILE A 140 11.01 19.25 4.25
C ILE A 140 11.75 18.68 5.46
N ALA A 141 11.03 17.94 6.31
CA ALA A 141 11.62 17.28 7.46
C ALA A 141 11.72 15.78 7.21
N SER A 142 12.91 15.21 7.45
CA SER A 142 13.15 13.77 7.50
C SER A 142 12.65 12.95 6.31
N TRP A 143 12.68 13.51 5.09
CA TRP A 143 12.33 12.76 3.88
C TRP A 143 13.47 11.82 3.46
N GLU A 144 13.11 10.57 3.18
CA GLU A 144 14.04 9.53 2.75
C GLU A 144 14.06 9.42 1.23
N ILE A 145 15.26 9.42 0.65
CA ILE A 145 15.46 9.08 -0.77
C ILE A 145 15.45 7.55 -0.88
N ASP A 146 14.43 6.99 -1.53
CA ASP A 146 14.20 5.54 -1.63
C ASP A 146 15.10 4.84 -2.66
N LEU A 147 16.41 4.81 -2.41
CA LEU A 147 17.40 4.19 -3.30
C LEU A 147 17.17 2.67 -3.45
N PHE A 148 17.06 1.97 -2.32
CA PHE A 148 16.93 0.49 -2.27
C PHE A 148 15.49 -0.03 -2.38
N GLY A 149 14.50 0.84 -2.61
CA GLY A 149 13.12 0.43 -2.82
C GLY A 149 12.38 -0.01 -1.56
N ARG A 150 12.83 0.39 -0.36
CA ARG A 150 12.16 0.10 0.92
C ARG A 150 10.77 0.72 0.96
N VAL A 151 10.66 2.00 0.63
CA VAL A 151 9.36 2.72 0.64
C VAL A 151 8.47 2.21 -0.49
N ARG A 152 9.02 1.98 -1.69
CA ARG A 152 8.29 1.33 -2.79
C ARG A 152 7.76 -0.05 -2.41
N SER A 153 8.53 -0.85 -1.67
CA SER A 153 8.10 -2.18 -1.21
C SER A 153 6.97 -2.10 -0.18
N MET A 154 7.02 -1.16 0.77
CA MET A 154 5.91 -0.92 1.71
C MET A 154 4.64 -0.44 1.00
N LYS A 155 4.78 0.44 0.00
CA LYS A 155 3.65 0.86 -0.84
C LYS A 155 3.07 -0.32 -1.62
N ASN A 156 3.91 -1.19 -2.21
CA ASN A 156 3.45 -2.38 -2.93
C ASN A 156 2.76 -3.37 -1.98
N GLN A 157 3.24 -3.56 -0.75
CA GLN A 157 2.55 -4.37 0.25
C GLN A 157 1.12 -3.85 0.52
N ALA A 158 0.97 -2.54 0.72
CA ALA A 158 -0.35 -1.93 0.93
C ALA A 158 -1.24 -1.99 -0.32
N TRP A 159 -0.64 -2.02 -1.52
CA TRP A 159 -1.36 -2.23 -2.78
C TRP A 159 -1.94 -3.64 -2.86
N GLU A 160 -1.14 -4.67 -2.58
CA GLU A 160 -1.62 -6.06 -2.58
C GLU A 160 -2.70 -6.27 -1.50
N GLN A 161 -2.61 -5.62 -0.34
CA GLN A 161 -3.66 -5.64 0.68
C GLN A 161 -4.98 -5.00 0.20
N TYR A 162 -4.91 -4.02 -0.70
CA TYR A 162 -6.10 -3.38 -1.27
C TYR A 162 -6.73 -4.25 -2.38
N LEU A 163 -5.93 -5.07 -3.06
CA LEU A 163 -6.41 -5.97 -4.12
C LEU A 163 -6.92 -7.33 -3.60
N ALA A 164 -6.49 -7.74 -2.41
CA ALA A 164 -6.93 -8.95 -1.73
C ALA A 164 -8.36 -8.84 -1.21
#